data_AF-D5EDT2-F1
#
_entry.id   AF-D5EDT2-F1
#
_cell.length_a   1.000
_cell.length_b   1.000
_cell.length_c   1.000
_cell.angle_alpha   90.00
_cell.angle_beta   90.00
_cell.angle_gamma   90.00
#
_symmetry.space_group_name_H-M   'P 1'
#
loop_
_entity.id
_entity.type
_entity.pdbx_description
1 polymer ?
#
loop_
_entity_poly.entity_id
_entity_poly.type
_entity_poly.pdbx_seq_one_letter_code
_entity_poly.pdbx_strand_id
1 'polypeptide(L)'
;MTRNKMKLVLLVSILLMGLTGTLGWASNSLQGKIDERTTVIWIEGTALGDMVIGSRAQAAFVYVDGTLSHAVASDPNAPEWLKWHSNHYSDKKLKNRALFIMRYKAIKRWSFSPEMIRIGEYKVTDDDILTSKDFMAVGELPPDSTGTLAFSVPAKYVPKGRNILISLGDFSGELNVPKR
;
A
#
# COMPACT_ATOMS: atom_id res chain seq x y z
N MET A 1 -12.11 -49.68 2.67
CA MET A 1 -10.77 -49.30 2.17
C MET A 1 -10.78 -47.81 1.87
N THR A 2 -10.30 -47.02 2.83
CA THR A 2 -10.28 -45.55 2.85
C THR A 2 -9.23 -44.99 1.89
N ARG A 3 -9.62 -44.05 1.02
CA ARG A 3 -8.69 -42.99 0.57
C ARG A 3 -9.45 -41.70 0.24
N ASN A 4 -9.74 -40.94 1.29
CA ASN A 4 -9.74 -39.48 1.19
C ASN A 4 -8.39 -39.04 0.59
N LYS A 5 -8.41 -38.11 -0.36
CA LYS A 5 -7.75 -36.80 -0.22
C LYS A 5 -7.85 -35.96 -1.50
N MET A 6 -8.23 -34.72 -1.24
CA MET A 6 -7.81 -33.49 -1.92
C MET A 6 -8.49 -33.13 -3.25
N LYS A 7 -9.54 -32.32 -3.05
CA LYS A 7 -10.00 -31.28 -3.98
C LYS A 7 -8.80 -30.44 -4.43
N LEU A 8 -8.46 -30.50 -5.71
CA LEU A 8 -7.53 -29.57 -6.35
C LEU A 8 -8.31 -28.28 -6.66
N VAL A 9 -8.50 -27.43 -5.65
CA VAL A 9 -8.95 -26.05 -5.87
C VAL A 9 -7.69 -25.24 -6.21
N LEU A 10 -7.40 -25.12 -7.50
CA LEU A 10 -6.38 -24.20 -8.00
C LEU A 10 -7.01 -22.80 -8.02
N LEU A 11 -6.84 -22.05 -6.94
CA LEU A 11 -7.21 -20.64 -6.81
C LEU A 11 -6.26 -19.81 -7.68
N VAL A 12 -6.62 -19.63 -8.95
CA VAL A 12 -6.06 -18.58 -9.81
C VAL A 12 -6.74 -17.28 -9.41
N SER A 13 -6.10 -16.50 -8.54
CA SER A 13 -6.58 -15.18 -8.09
C SER A 13 -5.53 -14.09 -8.31
N ILE A 14 -4.79 -14.19 -9.41
CA ILE A 14 -3.84 -13.16 -9.85
C ILE A 14 -4.23 -12.77 -11.27
N LEU A 15 -5.33 -12.02 -11.39
CA LEU A 15 -5.64 -11.26 -12.60
C LEU A 15 -6.58 -10.12 -12.22
N LEU A 16 -6.02 -8.93 -11.99
CA LEU A 16 -6.52 -7.63 -12.45
C LEU A 16 -5.65 -6.52 -11.81
N MET A 17 -4.49 -6.26 -12.40
CA MET A 17 -3.72 -5.03 -12.22
C MET A 17 -3.14 -4.65 -13.59
N GLY A 18 -4.05 -4.36 -14.51
CA GLY A 18 -3.77 -3.73 -15.79
C GLY A 18 -4.95 -2.83 -16.08
N LEU A 19 -4.81 -1.54 -15.77
CA LEU A 19 -5.75 -0.52 -16.22
C LEU A 19 -4.95 0.70 -16.62
N THR A 20 -4.47 0.68 -17.87
CA THR A 20 -4.38 1.89 -18.68
C THR A 20 -5.77 2.16 -19.26
N GLY A 21 -6.28 3.37 -19.04
CA GLY A 21 -7.27 4.00 -19.92
C GLY A 21 -8.72 3.50 -19.92
N THR A 22 -9.60 4.36 -19.38
CA THR A 22 -11.03 4.52 -19.71
C THR A 22 -12.03 3.50 -19.11
N LEU A 23 -12.76 3.95 -18.10
CA LEU A 23 -14.19 4.30 -18.15
C LEU A 23 -14.68 4.51 -16.71
N GLY A 24 -15.15 5.71 -16.40
CA GLY A 24 -15.66 6.07 -15.09
C GLY A 24 -16.94 5.31 -14.77
N TRP A 25 -16.82 4.21 -14.03
CA TRP A 25 -17.92 3.59 -13.30
C TRP A 25 -17.40 3.25 -11.89
N ALA A 26 -18.02 3.91 -10.90
CA ALA A 26 -17.85 3.74 -9.45
C ALA A 26 -16.67 4.41 -8.74
N SER A 27 -16.57 5.75 -8.84
CA SER A 27 -15.87 6.56 -7.81
C SER A 27 -16.49 6.43 -6.40
N ASN A 28 -17.70 5.88 -6.30
CA ASN A 28 -18.35 5.55 -5.02
C ASN A 28 -18.04 4.15 -4.50
N SER A 29 -17.42 3.25 -5.29
CA SER A 29 -17.01 1.95 -4.78
C SER A 29 -15.83 2.11 -3.81
N LEU A 30 -15.72 1.20 -2.85
CA LEU A 30 -14.55 1.15 -1.97
C LEU A 30 -13.25 1.05 -2.77
N GLN A 31 -13.24 0.23 -3.83
CA GLN A 31 -12.06 0.06 -4.69
C GLN A 31 -11.65 1.38 -5.35
N GLY A 32 -12.61 2.13 -5.92
CA GLY A 32 -12.32 3.44 -6.50
C GLY A 32 -11.74 4.43 -5.49
N LYS A 33 -12.19 4.40 -4.23
CA LYS A 33 -11.64 5.24 -3.15
C LYS A 33 -10.22 4.83 -2.76
N ILE A 34 -9.92 3.53 -2.78
CA ILE A 34 -8.57 3.00 -2.54
C ILE A 34 -7.66 3.43 -3.68
N ASP A 35 -8.07 3.21 -4.93
CA ASP A 35 -7.27 3.49 -6.12
C ASP A 35 -6.93 4.99 -6.23
N GLU A 36 -7.88 5.89 -5.94
CA GLU A 36 -7.65 7.35 -5.89
C GLU A 36 -6.56 7.74 -4.87
N ARG A 37 -6.39 6.96 -3.81
CA ARG A 37 -5.45 7.20 -2.70
C ARG A 37 -4.20 6.33 -2.77
N THR A 38 -4.03 5.58 -3.85
CA THR A 38 -2.93 4.62 -3.99
C THR A 38 -1.94 5.08 -5.04
N THR A 39 -0.65 4.96 -4.72
CA THR A 39 0.42 4.97 -5.71
C THR A 39 1.22 3.68 -5.58
N VAL A 40 1.68 3.15 -6.72
CA VAL A 40 2.42 1.89 -6.78
C VAL A 40 3.83 2.16 -7.28
N ILE A 41 4.82 1.73 -6.51
CA ILE A 41 6.23 1.83 -6.84
C ILE A 41 6.74 0.42 -7.15
N TRP A 42 7.35 0.28 -8.33
CA TRP A 42 8.09 -0.92 -8.71
C TRP A 42 9.57 -0.71 -8.40
N ILE A 43 10.13 -1.62 -7.62
CA ILE A 43 11.56 -1.59 -7.25
C ILE A 43 12.31 -2.35 -8.32
N GLU A 44 13.20 -1.64 -9.02
CA GLU A 44 13.81 -2.09 -10.27
C GLU A 44 12.77 -2.45 -11.35
N GLY A 45 13.22 -3.14 -12.39
CA GLY A 45 12.39 -3.60 -13.50
C GLY A 45 12.36 -2.62 -14.67
N THR A 46 11.73 -3.06 -15.74
CA THR A 46 11.60 -2.30 -16.98
C THR A 46 10.16 -2.37 -17.44
N ALA A 47 9.62 -1.23 -17.86
CA ALA A 47 8.29 -1.17 -18.46
C ALA A 47 8.29 -1.87 -19.83
N LEU A 48 7.32 -2.75 -20.03
CA LEU A 48 7.02 -3.39 -21.31
C LEU A 48 5.53 -3.19 -21.59
N GLY A 49 5.21 -2.18 -22.39
CA GLY A 49 3.82 -1.73 -22.56
C GLY A 49 3.23 -1.33 -21.22
N ASP A 50 2.14 -2.00 -20.83
CA ASP A 50 1.42 -1.75 -19.58
C ASP A 50 1.89 -2.62 -18.41
N MET A 51 2.96 -3.40 -18.60
CA MET A 51 3.53 -4.29 -17.58
C MET A 51 4.90 -3.82 -17.12
N VAL A 52 5.25 -4.12 -15.87
CA VAL A 52 6.64 -4.02 -15.39
C VAL A 52 7.21 -5.41 -15.25
N ILE A 53 8.33 -5.66 -15.93
CA ILE A 53 8.99 -6.96 -15.94
C ILE A 53 10.32 -6.86 -15.20
N GLY A 54 10.67 -7.94 -14.51
CA GLY A 54 11.97 -8.08 -13.86
C GLY A 54 12.11 -7.29 -12.56
N SER A 55 11.06 -6.61 -12.09
CA SER A 55 11.03 -5.92 -10.81
C SER A 55 11.41 -6.84 -9.66
N ARG A 56 12.18 -6.31 -8.72
CA ARG A 56 12.58 -7.00 -7.50
C ARG A 56 11.45 -7.04 -6.48
N ALA A 57 10.69 -5.96 -6.37
CA ALA A 57 9.54 -5.86 -5.48
C ALA A 57 8.51 -4.86 -6.02
N GLN A 58 7.32 -4.92 -5.45
CA GLN A 58 6.24 -3.97 -5.70
C GLN A 58 5.75 -3.44 -4.34
N ALA A 59 5.54 -2.13 -4.22
CA ALA A 59 5.01 -1.48 -3.03
C ALA A 59 3.85 -0.55 -3.40
N ALA A 60 2.67 -0.81 -2.84
CA ALA A 60 1.51 0.06 -2.93
C ALA A 60 1.42 0.91 -1.65
N PHE A 61 1.43 2.23 -1.82
CA PHE A 61 1.25 3.20 -0.75
C PHE A 61 -0.17 3.76 -0.81
N VAL A 62 -0.92 3.58 0.28
CA VAL A 62 -2.29 4.06 0.41
C VAL A 62 -2.33 5.19 1.44
N TYR A 63 -2.77 6.38 1.02
CA TYR A 63 -3.09 7.47 1.94
C TYR A 63 -4.46 7.23 2.58
N VAL A 64 -4.55 7.33 3.90
CA VAL A 64 -5.80 7.11 4.63
C VAL A 64 -6.31 8.42 5.22
N ASP A 65 -7.40 8.92 4.65
CA ASP A 65 -8.22 10.00 5.19
C ASP A 65 -9.47 9.45 5.89
N GLY A 66 -10.27 10.35 6.47
CA GLY A 66 -11.50 9.96 7.16
C GLY A 66 -12.52 9.32 6.23
N THR A 67 -12.55 9.74 4.95
CA THR A 67 -13.43 9.18 3.92
C THR A 67 -13.11 7.71 3.66
N LEU A 68 -11.83 7.37 3.47
CA LEU A 68 -11.39 5.99 3.24
C LEU A 68 -11.51 5.16 4.52
N SER A 69 -11.08 5.68 5.67
CA SER A 69 -11.19 4.98 6.96
C SER A 69 -12.64 4.56 7.25
N HIS A 70 -13.60 5.47 7.06
CA HIS A 70 -15.01 5.18 7.25
C HIS A 70 -15.56 4.18 6.23
N ALA A 71 -15.16 4.30 4.95
CA ALA A 71 -15.58 3.36 3.90
C ALA A 71 -15.06 1.94 4.16
N VAL A 72 -13.80 1.81 4.58
CA VAL A 72 -13.17 0.51 4.93
C VAL A 72 -13.86 -0.12 6.13
N ALA A 73 -14.19 0.66 7.16
CA ALA A 73 -14.88 0.17 8.35
C ALA A 73 -16.31 -0.29 8.08
N SER A 74 -16.99 0.34 7.11
CA SER A 74 -18.39 0.07 6.79
C SER A 74 -18.59 -1.07 5.78
N ASP A 75 -17.53 -1.49 5.07
CA ASP A 75 -17.61 -2.50 4.03
C ASP A 75 -17.14 -3.89 4.55
N PRO A 76 -18.02 -4.91 4.58
CA PRO A 76 -17.65 -6.28 4.97
C PRO A 76 -16.54 -6.88 4.10
N ASN A 77 -16.45 -6.49 2.84
CA ASN A 77 -15.50 -7.01 1.86
C ASN A 77 -14.17 -6.24 1.82
N ALA A 78 -14.00 -5.19 2.64
CA ALA A 78 -12.72 -4.47 2.62
C ALA A 78 -11.57 -5.41 3.02
N PRO A 79 -10.39 -5.29 2.37
CA PRO A 79 -9.27 -6.17 2.65
C PRO A 79 -8.84 -6.10 4.12
N GLU A 80 -8.62 -7.26 4.74
CA GLU A 80 -8.35 -7.33 6.19
C GLU A 80 -7.12 -6.51 6.62
N TRP A 81 -6.04 -6.56 5.82
CA TRP A 81 -4.85 -5.75 6.08
C TRP A 81 -5.16 -4.25 6.12
N LEU A 82 -6.07 -3.77 5.27
CA LEU A 82 -6.46 -2.37 5.20
C LEU A 82 -7.39 -2.01 6.36
N LYS A 83 -8.32 -2.89 6.73
CA LYS A 83 -9.18 -2.74 7.91
C LYS A 83 -8.36 -2.59 9.17
N TRP A 84 -7.46 -3.54 9.42
CA TRP A 84 -6.65 -3.55 10.63
C TRP A 84 -5.84 -2.26 10.78
N HIS A 85 -5.14 -1.84 9.73
CA HIS A 85 -4.29 -0.65 9.80
C HIS A 85 -5.05 0.68 9.70
N SER A 86 -6.25 0.71 9.09
CA SER A 86 -7.08 1.92 9.07
C SER A 86 -7.61 2.31 10.45
N ASN A 87 -7.68 1.37 11.40
CA ASN A 87 -8.04 1.65 12.79
C ASN A 87 -7.07 2.61 13.48
N HIS A 88 -5.82 2.72 13.00
CA HIS A 88 -4.90 3.73 13.51
C HIS A 88 -5.39 5.16 13.25
N TYR A 89 -6.27 5.39 12.26
CA TYR A 89 -6.78 6.72 11.91
C TYR A 89 -7.41 7.46 13.12
N SER A 90 -8.03 6.71 14.04
CA SER A 90 -8.65 7.26 15.25
C SER A 90 -7.67 7.45 16.42
N ASP A 91 -6.40 7.10 16.28
CA ASP A 91 -5.40 7.27 17.33
C ASP A 91 -5.12 8.76 17.56
N LYS A 92 -5.10 9.18 18.83
CA LYS A 92 -4.74 10.54 19.25
C LYS A 92 -3.34 10.93 18.76
N LYS A 93 -2.44 9.96 18.59
CA LYS A 93 -1.08 10.15 18.04
C LYS A 93 -1.08 10.67 16.60
N LEU A 94 -2.17 10.51 15.85
CA LEU A 94 -2.31 11.04 14.50
C LEU A 94 -2.80 12.49 14.43
N LYS A 95 -2.98 13.18 15.56
CA LYS A 95 -3.32 14.60 15.54
C LYS A 95 -2.27 15.40 14.76
N ASN A 96 -2.69 16.11 13.71
CA ASN A 96 -1.82 16.84 12.77
C ASN A 96 -0.83 15.96 11.98
N ARG A 97 -1.12 14.66 11.84
CA ARG A 97 -0.35 13.72 11.03
C ARG A 97 -1.27 13.03 10.01
N ALA A 98 -0.69 12.68 8.88
CA ALA A 98 -1.30 11.87 7.84
C ALA A 98 -0.97 10.40 8.07
N LEU A 99 -1.93 9.50 7.85
CA LEU A 99 -1.74 8.06 7.91
C LEU A 99 -1.46 7.52 6.51
N PHE A 100 -0.43 6.69 6.41
CA PHE A 100 -0.15 5.88 5.24
C PHE A 100 -0.09 4.41 5.62
N ILE A 101 -0.55 3.58 4.69
CA ILE A 101 -0.39 2.13 4.76
C ILE A 101 0.35 1.70 3.51
N MET A 102 1.51 1.08 3.68
CA MET A 102 2.26 0.48 2.60
C MET A 102 2.05 -1.02 2.63
N ARG A 103 1.60 -1.60 1.52
CA ARG A 103 1.59 -3.04 1.28
C ARG A 103 2.63 -3.37 0.23
N TYR A 104 3.51 -4.34 0.50
CA TYR A 104 4.57 -4.71 -0.41
C TYR A 104 4.65 -6.21 -0.64
N LYS A 105 5.14 -6.59 -1.81
CA LYS A 105 5.43 -7.96 -2.21
C LYS A 105 6.83 -8.04 -2.80
N ALA A 106 7.66 -8.92 -2.25
CA ALA A 106 8.94 -9.30 -2.82
C ALA A 106 8.71 -10.29 -3.97
N ILE A 107 9.19 -9.95 -5.16
CA ILE A 107 9.14 -10.82 -6.35
C ILE A 107 10.46 -11.61 -6.46
N LYS A 108 11.56 -10.93 -6.16
CA LYS A 108 12.89 -11.51 -5.94
C LYS A 108 13.33 -11.16 -4.52
N ARG A 109 14.46 -11.73 -4.09
CA ARG A 109 15.06 -11.35 -2.81
C ARG A 109 15.25 -9.83 -2.74
N TRP A 110 14.72 -9.21 -1.70
CA TRP A 110 14.68 -7.76 -1.54
C TRP A 110 15.00 -7.37 -0.10
N SER A 111 15.95 -6.46 0.07
CA SER A 111 16.25 -5.85 1.36
C SER A 111 15.33 -4.66 1.58
N PHE A 112 14.45 -4.74 2.56
CA PHE A 112 13.52 -3.67 2.90
C PHE A 112 13.78 -3.11 4.29
N SER A 113 13.91 -1.78 4.38
CA SER A 113 13.91 -1.04 5.64
C SER A 113 12.91 0.13 5.56
N PRO A 114 12.13 0.41 6.62
CA PRO A 114 11.21 1.55 6.66
C PRO A 114 11.88 2.91 6.43
N GLU A 115 13.16 3.03 6.80
CA GLU A 115 13.94 4.27 6.59
C GLU A 115 14.15 4.62 5.11
N MET A 116 13.91 3.67 4.20
CA MET A 116 13.96 3.92 2.76
C MET A 116 12.77 4.78 2.29
N ILE A 117 11.73 4.95 3.10
CA ILE A 117 10.51 5.66 2.74
C ILE A 117 10.70 7.17 2.90
N ARG A 118 10.33 7.91 1.85
CA ARG A 118 10.21 9.38 1.88
C ARG A 118 8.87 9.83 1.32
N ILE A 119 8.28 10.85 1.97
CA ILE A 119 7.02 11.47 1.56
C ILE A 119 7.26 12.97 1.39
N GLY A 120 7.31 13.42 0.14
CA GLY A 120 7.86 14.72 -0.22
C GLY A 120 9.27 14.89 0.36
N GLU A 121 9.47 15.96 1.13
CA GLU A 121 10.74 16.26 1.79
C GLU A 121 10.99 15.50 3.11
N TYR A 122 10.01 14.73 3.58
CA TYR A 122 10.08 14.06 4.88
C TYR A 122 10.65 12.64 4.75
N LYS A 123 11.70 12.33 5.52
CA LYS A 123 12.20 10.95 5.71
C LYS A 123 11.43 10.31 6.86
N VAL A 124 10.82 9.15 6.62
CA VAL A 124 10.15 8.37 7.65
C VAL A 124 11.21 7.78 8.60
N THR A 125 10.94 7.87 9.91
CA THR A 125 11.78 7.29 10.96
C THR A 125 11.05 6.19 11.72
N ASP A 126 11.77 5.46 12.57
CA ASP A 126 11.19 4.42 13.43
C ASP A 126 10.04 4.94 14.31
N ASP A 127 10.11 6.19 14.79
CA ASP A 127 9.07 6.82 15.63
C ASP A 127 7.77 7.09 14.87
N ASP A 128 7.83 7.14 13.55
CA ASP A 128 6.67 7.35 12.69
C ASP A 128 5.89 6.06 12.44
N ILE A 129 6.51 4.90 12.70
CA ILE A 129 5.95 3.59 12.44
C ILE A 129 4.91 3.23 13.50
N LEU A 130 3.71 2.87 13.05
CA LEU A 130 2.58 2.52 13.91
C LEU A 130 2.40 1.01 14.05
N THR A 131 2.93 0.23 13.10
CA THR A 131 2.90 -1.23 13.15
C THR A 131 3.95 -1.72 14.14
N SER A 132 3.60 -2.66 15.02
CA SER A 132 4.60 -3.27 15.91
C SER A 132 5.66 -4.01 15.09
N LYS A 133 6.91 -3.93 15.54
CA LYS A 133 8.07 -4.57 14.88
C LYS A 133 7.88 -6.08 14.69
N ASP A 134 7.13 -6.73 15.59
CA ASP A 134 6.83 -8.17 15.53
C ASP A 134 5.95 -8.56 14.32
N PHE A 135 5.22 -7.59 13.75
CA PHE A 135 4.34 -7.81 12.60
C PHE A 135 4.91 -7.23 11.30
N MET A 136 6.14 -6.71 11.33
CA MET A 136 6.78 -6.11 10.16
C MET A 136 7.75 -7.10 9.49
N ALA A 137 7.52 -7.37 8.21
CA ALA A 137 8.47 -8.10 7.39
C ALA A 137 9.56 -7.14 6.88
N VAL A 138 10.65 -6.98 7.64
CA VAL A 138 11.80 -6.12 7.30
C VAL A 138 13.09 -6.92 7.17
N GLY A 139 14.12 -6.30 6.58
CA GLY A 139 15.41 -6.91 6.30
C GLY A 139 15.39 -7.68 4.98
N GLU A 140 16.09 -8.81 4.94
CA GLU A 140 16.20 -9.66 3.75
C GLU A 140 14.94 -10.49 3.53
N LEU A 141 14.07 -10.02 2.63
CA LEU A 141 12.83 -10.70 2.29
C LEU A 141 13.07 -11.71 1.17
N PRO A 142 12.73 -13.00 1.37
CA PRO A 142 12.74 -13.98 0.29
C PRO A 142 11.64 -13.68 -0.74
N PRO A 143 11.74 -14.24 -1.97
CA PRO A 143 10.67 -14.19 -2.95
C PRO A 143 9.31 -14.61 -2.37
N ASP A 144 8.24 -14.00 -2.88
CA ASP A 144 6.84 -14.18 -2.46
C ASP A 144 6.48 -13.71 -1.05
N SER A 145 7.44 -13.11 -0.33
CA SER A 145 7.13 -12.43 0.93
C SER A 145 6.19 -11.25 0.70
N THR A 146 5.12 -11.18 1.50
CA THR A 146 4.19 -10.05 1.51
C THR A 146 4.17 -9.46 2.91
N GLY A 147 4.21 -8.13 3.00
CA GLY A 147 4.12 -7.44 4.28
C GLY A 147 3.24 -6.19 4.17
N THR A 148 2.89 -5.67 5.33
CA THR A 148 2.12 -4.42 5.44
C THR A 148 2.68 -3.59 6.59
N LEU A 149 2.68 -2.28 6.40
CA LEU A 149 3.26 -1.31 7.32
C LEU A 149 2.37 -0.07 7.35
N ALA A 150 1.87 0.27 8.53
CA ALA A 150 1.26 1.56 8.82
C ALA A 150 2.30 2.52 9.41
N PHE A 151 2.32 3.74 8.90
CA PHE A 151 3.19 4.81 9.39
C PHE A 151 2.52 6.17 9.26
N SER A 152 3.04 7.15 9.99
CA SER A 152 2.46 8.49 10.06
C SER A 152 3.45 9.54 9.58
N VAL A 153 2.95 10.60 8.94
CA VAL A 153 3.78 11.70 8.41
C VAL A 153 3.22 13.03 8.90
N PRO A 154 4.04 14.03 9.29
CA PRO A 154 3.51 15.33 9.67
C PRO A 154 2.69 15.96 8.52
N ALA A 155 1.47 16.40 8.81
CA ALA A 155 0.51 16.82 7.78
C ALA A 155 1.01 17.96 6.88
N LYS A 156 1.96 18.77 7.35
CA LYS A 156 2.61 19.84 6.55
C LYS A 156 3.32 19.32 5.29
N TYR A 157 3.76 18.06 5.28
CA TYR A 157 4.39 17.41 4.12
C TYR A 157 3.39 16.71 3.21
N VAL A 158 2.11 16.65 3.61
CA VAL A 158 1.03 15.96 2.89
C VAL A 158 -0.10 16.96 2.60
N PRO A 159 0.17 17.98 1.78
CA PRO A 159 -0.82 19.00 1.50
C PRO A 159 -1.97 18.43 0.66
N LYS A 160 -3.19 18.59 1.18
CA LYS A 160 -4.41 18.15 0.49
C LYS A 160 -4.59 18.83 -0.87
N GLY A 161 -5.10 18.06 -1.84
CA GLY A 161 -5.38 18.53 -3.20
C GLY A 161 -4.15 18.75 -4.08
N ARG A 162 -2.98 18.26 -3.67
CA ARG A 162 -1.73 18.36 -4.43
C ARG A 162 -1.13 16.99 -4.69
N ASN A 163 -0.37 16.89 -5.76
CA ASN A 163 0.50 15.74 -5.98
C ASN A 163 1.68 15.82 -4.99
N ILE A 164 2.00 14.68 -4.39
CA ILE A 164 3.21 14.51 -3.58
C ILE A 164 4.03 13.37 -4.17
N LEU A 165 5.35 13.53 -4.11
CA LEU A 165 6.28 12.46 -4.45
C LEU A 165 6.39 11.50 -3.26
N ILE A 166 6.23 10.22 -3.52
CA ILE A 166 6.50 9.14 -2.56
C ILE A 166 7.70 8.38 -3.11
N SER A 167 8.71 8.17 -2.28
CA SER A 167 9.90 7.42 -2.68
C SER A 167 10.16 6.25 -1.74
N LEU A 168 10.70 5.19 -2.31
CA LEU A 168 11.17 4.00 -1.62
C LEU A 168 12.58 3.67 -2.15
N GLY A 169 13.59 4.12 -1.43
CA GLY A 169 14.98 4.14 -1.93
C GLY A 169 15.11 5.07 -3.12
N ASP A 170 15.69 4.56 -4.22
CA ASP A 170 15.92 5.32 -5.45
C ASP A 170 14.69 5.38 -6.38
N PHE A 171 13.61 4.68 -6.02
CA PHE A 171 12.40 4.57 -6.83
C PHE A 171 11.30 5.46 -6.25
N SER A 172 10.46 6.01 -7.12
CA SER A 172 9.41 6.94 -6.71
C SER A 172 8.11 6.77 -7.51
N GLY A 173 7.03 7.30 -6.95
CA GLY A 173 5.72 7.41 -7.56
C GLY A 173 5.03 8.68 -7.08
N GLU A 174 4.15 9.23 -7.90
CA GLU A 174 3.32 10.36 -7.50
C GLU A 174 2.00 9.89 -6.90
N LEU A 175 1.54 10.59 -5.87
CA LEU A 175 0.22 10.41 -5.30
C LEU A 175 -0.54 11.74 -5.32
N ASN A 176 -1.74 11.76 -5.88
CA ASN A 176 -2.66 12.88 -5.71
C ASN A 176 -3.35 12.77 -4.34
N VAL A 177 -3.07 13.71 -3.44
CA VAL A 177 -3.75 13.72 -2.13
C VAL A 177 -5.15 14.31 -2.32
N PRO A 178 -6.23 13.61 -1.95
CA PRO A 178 -7.59 14.14 -2.07
C PRO A 178 -7.76 15.46 -1.30
N LYS A 179 -8.61 16.36 -1.83
CA LYS A 179 -8.95 17.62 -1.16
C LYS A 179 -9.78 17.42 0.11
N ARG A 180 -10.54 16.32 0.19
CA ARG A 180 -11.56 16.06 1.21
C ARG A 180 -11.39 14.70 1.85
#